data_AF-A0A553JU99-F1
#
_entry.id   AF-A0A553JU99-F1
#
_cell.length_a   1.000
_cell.length_b   1.000
_cell.length_c   1.000
_cell.angle_alpha   90.00
_cell.angle_beta   90.00
_cell.angle_gamma   90.00
#
_symmetry.space_group_name_H-M   'P 1'
#
loop_
_entity.id
_entity.type
_entity.pdbx_description
1 polymer ?
#
loop_
_entity_poly.entity_id
_entity_poly.type
_entity_poly.pdbx_seq_one_letter_code
_entity_poly.pdbx_strand_id
1 'polypeptide(L)'
;MTTSSASPMVTNLKLKRKSRILEISFDTGETHQLSCEMLRVYSPSAEVHGHGNPVLVTHKKNVNINALDAVGNYAVKITFDDGHNTGLFSWKVLHDLATNQVDLWENYLARLRAAKASREPLIDMAVKYHT
;
A
#
# COMPACT_ATOMS: atom_id res chain seq x y z
N MET A 1 -15.81 -12.73 -28.79
CA MET A 1 -15.37 -13.58 -27.66
C MET A 1 -15.11 -12.65 -26.49
N THR A 2 -16.04 -12.56 -25.53
CA THR A 2 -15.93 -11.67 -24.38
C THR A 2 -15.11 -12.37 -23.30
N THR A 3 -13.81 -12.11 -23.23
CA THR A 3 -12.97 -12.55 -22.11
C THR A 3 -13.44 -11.86 -20.84
N SER A 4 -14.17 -12.60 -20.01
CA SER A 4 -14.51 -12.18 -18.65
C SER A 4 -13.20 -11.96 -17.88
N SER A 5 -12.83 -10.69 -17.67
CA SER A 5 -11.63 -10.29 -16.93
C SER A 5 -11.85 -10.51 -15.43
N ALA A 6 -11.99 -11.78 -15.03
CA ALA A 6 -12.00 -12.17 -13.64
C ALA A 6 -10.60 -11.91 -13.07
N SER A 7 -10.49 -10.98 -12.13
CA SER A 7 -9.22 -10.77 -11.42
C SER A 7 -8.97 -11.97 -10.51
N PRO A 8 -7.73 -12.48 -10.41
CA PRO A 8 -7.47 -13.67 -9.63
C PRO A 8 -7.82 -13.45 -8.16
N MET A 9 -8.38 -14.48 -7.54
CA MET A 9 -8.78 -14.43 -6.14
C MET A 9 -7.58 -14.65 -5.25
N VAL A 10 -7.55 -13.98 -4.11
CA VAL A 10 -6.51 -14.19 -3.10
C VAL A 10 -6.86 -15.42 -2.28
N THR A 11 -5.93 -16.37 -2.20
CA THR A 11 -6.08 -17.61 -1.42
C THR A 11 -5.34 -17.56 -0.10
N ASN A 12 -4.27 -16.75 -0.01
CA ASN A 12 -3.52 -16.57 1.22
C ASN A 12 -2.95 -15.15 1.37
N LEU A 13 -2.99 -14.64 2.60
CA LEU A 13 -2.36 -13.38 2.99
C LEU A 13 -1.46 -13.63 4.21
N LYS A 14 -0.17 -13.36 4.07
CA LYS A 14 0.81 -13.57 5.13
C LYS A 14 1.58 -12.28 5.41
N LEU A 15 1.34 -11.71 6.58
CA LEU A 15 2.03 -10.49 7.03
C LEU A 15 3.36 -10.82 7.72
N LYS A 16 4.47 -10.38 7.12
CA LYS A 16 5.82 -10.45 7.68
C LYS A 16 6.18 -9.11 8.33
N ARG A 17 5.66 -8.87 9.55
CA ARG A 17 5.79 -7.59 10.28
C ARG A 17 7.23 -7.10 10.45
N LYS A 18 8.18 -7.99 10.76
CA LYS A 18 9.60 -7.61 10.95
C LYS A 18 10.21 -7.03 9.68
N SER A 19 9.89 -7.62 8.53
CA SER A 19 10.39 -7.19 7.21
C SER A 19 9.49 -6.15 6.54
N ARG A 20 8.34 -5.81 7.12
CA ARG A 20 7.31 -4.92 6.53
C ARG A 20 6.87 -5.37 5.13
N ILE A 21 6.67 -6.67 4.96
CA ILE A 21 6.21 -7.29 3.70
C ILE A 21 4.86 -7.98 3.92
N LEU A 22 3.92 -7.79 3.01
CA LEU A 22 2.73 -8.61 2.84
C LEU A 22 2.96 -9.56 1.67
N GLU A 23 2.91 -10.87 1.94
CA GLU A 23 2.94 -11.90 0.93
C GLU A 23 1.50 -12.30 0.57
N ILE A 24 1.22 -12.36 -0.73
CA ILE A 24 -0.11 -12.56 -1.30
C ILE A 24 -0.02 -13.74 -2.26
N SER A 25 -0.82 -14.77 -2.01
CA SER A 25 -0.97 -15.90 -2.92
C SER A 25 -2.31 -15.83 -3.63
N PHE A 26 -2.29 -16.05 -4.93
CA PHE A 26 -3.46 -16.05 -5.79
C PHE A 26 -3.86 -17.47 -6.19
N ASP A 27 -5.13 -17.65 -6.57
CA ASP A 27 -5.67 -18.94 -7.04
C ASP A 27 -4.99 -19.43 -8.33
N THR A 28 -4.38 -18.53 -9.09
CA THR A 28 -3.55 -18.86 -10.26
C THR A 28 -2.26 -19.60 -9.91
N GLY A 29 -1.91 -19.70 -8.62
CA GLY A 29 -0.65 -20.26 -8.12
C GLY A 29 0.47 -19.22 -8.01
N GLU A 30 0.23 -18.00 -8.46
CA GLU A 30 1.18 -16.89 -8.34
C GLU A 30 1.29 -16.41 -6.90
N THR A 31 2.50 -16.09 -6.47
CA THR A 31 2.76 -15.50 -5.15
C THR A 31 3.63 -14.26 -5.30
N HIS A 32 3.17 -13.16 -4.71
CA HIS A 32 3.85 -11.87 -4.77
C HIS A 32 4.11 -11.33 -3.37
N GLN A 33 5.09 -10.44 -3.28
CA GLN A 33 5.46 -9.75 -2.05
C GLN A 33 5.35 -8.25 -2.27
N LEU A 34 4.53 -7.59 -1.47
CA LEU A 34 4.35 -6.14 -1.48
C LEU A 34 4.87 -5.55 -0.19
N SER A 35 5.59 -4.44 -0.27
CA SER A 35 6.02 -3.72 0.93
C SER A 35 4.85 -2.98 1.57
N CYS A 36 4.86 -2.86 2.90
CA CYS A 36 3.85 -2.09 3.63
C CYS A 36 3.86 -0.61 3.19
N GLU A 37 5.04 -0.08 2.83
CA GLU A 37 5.18 1.26 2.26
C GLU A 37 4.41 1.37 0.94
N MET A 38 4.62 0.43 0.00
CA MET A 38 3.92 0.45 -1.28
C MET A 38 2.41 0.37 -1.10
N LEU A 39 1.93 -0.54 -0.25
CA LEU A 39 0.51 -0.64 0.09
C LEU A 39 -0.02 0.69 0.66
N ARG A 40 0.73 1.35 1.56
CA ARG A 40 0.28 2.60 2.17
C ARG A 40 0.23 3.76 1.18
N VAL A 41 1.24 3.93 0.33
CA VAL A 41 1.33 5.06 -0.61
C VAL A 41 0.35 4.92 -1.78
N TYR A 42 -0.01 3.69 -2.12
CA TYR A 42 -1.04 3.36 -3.10
C TYR A 42 -2.39 3.00 -2.46
N SER A 43 -2.54 3.23 -1.15
CA SER A 43 -3.81 2.93 -0.48
C SER A 43 -4.90 3.87 -1.01
N PRO A 44 -6.01 3.33 -1.54
CA PRO A 44 -7.16 4.15 -1.90
C PRO A 44 -7.72 4.70 -0.60
N SER A 45 -7.37 5.93 -0.28
CA SER A 45 -7.95 6.63 0.86
C SER A 45 -9.44 6.73 0.55
N ALA A 46 -10.30 6.23 1.43
CA ALA A 46 -11.75 6.22 1.27
C ALA A 46 -12.38 7.63 1.29
N GLU A 47 -11.61 8.65 0.95
CA GLU A 47 -11.96 10.06 0.94
C GLU A 47 -11.39 10.70 -0.32
N VAL A 48 -12.09 10.56 -1.44
CA VAL A 48 -12.30 11.63 -2.42
C VAL A 48 -13.52 11.27 -3.27
N HIS A 49 -14.70 11.61 -2.76
CA HIS A 49 -15.81 11.93 -3.65
C HIS A 49 -15.41 13.18 -4.46
N GLY A 50 -14.77 12.99 -5.60
CA GLY A 50 -14.38 14.07 -6.51
C GLY A 50 -13.18 13.68 -7.36
N HIS A 51 -13.17 14.07 -8.64
CA HIS A 51 -12.10 13.91 -9.63
C HIS A 51 -10.76 14.53 -9.17
N GLY A 52 -10.13 13.94 -8.16
CA GLY A 52 -8.86 14.40 -7.59
C GLY A 52 -7.79 13.34 -7.80
N ASN A 53 -6.63 13.76 -8.30
CA ASN A 53 -5.45 12.91 -8.34
C ASN A 53 -5.11 12.43 -6.91
N PRO A 54 -4.73 11.15 -6.73
CA PRO A 54 -4.36 10.64 -5.40
C PRO A 54 -3.24 11.48 -4.80
N VAL A 55 -3.46 11.97 -3.58
CA VAL A 55 -2.48 12.79 -2.84
C VAL A 55 -1.18 12.01 -2.66
N LEU A 56 -0.05 12.66 -2.93
CA LEU A 56 1.26 12.05 -2.75
C LEU A 56 1.52 11.82 -1.25
N VAL A 57 1.59 10.55 -0.84
CA VAL A 57 1.91 10.16 0.54
C VAL A 57 3.43 10.13 0.71
N THR A 58 3.96 10.80 1.74
CA THR A 58 5.40 10.95 1.99
C THR A 58 5.77 10.51 3.40
N HIS A 59 7.07 10.28 3.65
CA HIS A 59 7.62 9.95 4.97
C HIS A 59 7.13 8.61 5.58
N LYS A 60 6.67 7.66 4.75
CA LYS A 60 6.09 6.37 5.19
C LYS A 60 6.99 5.15 4.98
N LYS A 61 8.30 5.32 4.78
CA LYS A 61 9.28 4.22 4.63
C LYS A 61 9.20 3.16 5.73
N ASN A 62 8.84 3.56 6.95
CA ASN A 62 8.78 2.67 8.11
C ASN A 62 7.36 2.19 8.48
N VAL A 63 6.34 2.51 7.67
CA VAL A 63 4.96 2.13 7.97
C VAL A 63 4.81 0.61 8.06
N ASN A 64 3.98 0.15 9.00
CA ASN A 64 3.65 -1.26 9.18
C ASN A 64 2.14 -1.46 9.19
N ILE A 65 1.72 -2.73 9.18
CA ILE A 65 0.33 -3.14 9.23
C ILE A 65 0.00 -3.67 10.63
N ASN A 66 -1.03 -3.07 11.24
CA ASN A 66 -1.57 -3.45 12.53
C ASN A 66 -2.59 -4.59 12.42
N ALA A 67 -3.43 -4.57 11.40
CA ALA A 67 -4.44 -5.60 11.18
C ALA A 67 -4.78 -5.77 9.70
N LEU A 68 -5.19 -6.99 9.35
CA LEU A 68 -5.77 -7.36 8.07
C LEU A 68 -7.14 -7.96 8.37
N ASP A 69 -8.19 -7.40 7.80
CA ASP A 69 -9.57 -7.85 8.00
C ASP A 69 -10.20 -8.16 6.64
N ALA A 70 -10.67 -9.39 6.44
CA ALA A 70 -11.25 -9.79 5.17
C ALA A 70 -12.65 -9.18 5.01
N VAL A 71 -12.90 -8.54 3.87
CA VAL A 71 -14.19 -7.92 3.56
C VAL A 71 -14.88 -8.73 2.49
N GLY A 72 -15.81 -9.59 2.92
CA GLY A 72 -16.51 -10.54 2.06
C GLY A 72 -15.51 -11.48 1.37
N ASN A 73 -15.73 -11.74 0.08
CA ASN A 73 -14.84 -12.59 -0.74
C ASN A 73 -14.12 -11.82 -1.85
N TYR A 74 -13.97 -10.49 -1.73
CA TYR A 74 -13.45 -9.65 -2.82
C TYR A 74 -12.39 -8.63 -2.41
N ALA A 75 -12.19 -8.38 -1.11
CA ALA A 75 -11.26 -7.38 -0.63
C ALA A 75 -10.70 -7.69 0.77
N VAL A 76 -9.63 -6.97 1.12
CA VAL A 76 -9.08 -6.91 2.47
C VAL A 76 -9.00 -5.45 2.93
N LYS A 77 -9.42 -5.20 4.15
CA LYS A 77 -9.19 -3.94 4.86
C LYS A 77 -7.87 -4.03 5.61
N ILE A 78 -6.99 -3.08 5.34
CA ILE A 78 -5.67 -2.97 5.96
C ILE A 78 -5.68 -1.79 6.94
N THR A 79 -5.34 -2.09 8.19
CA THR A 79 -5.11 -1.07 9.21
C THR A 79 -3.61 -0.86 9.36
N PHE A 80 -3.13 0.35 9.06
CA PHE A 80 -1.73 0.73 9.18
C PHE A 80 -1.43 1.34 10.55
N ASP A 81 -0.18 1.21 10.99
CA ASP A 81 0.28 1.72 12.28
C ASP A 81 0.42 3.25 12.33
N ASP A 82 0.46 3.90 11.17
CA ASP A 82 0.50 5.36 11.03
C ASP A 82 -0.88 6.04 11.29
N GLY A 83 -1.83 5.30 11.86
CA GLY A 83 -3.20 5.77 12.12
C GLY A 83 -4.15 5.66 10.92
N HIS A 84 -3.70 5.21 9.75
CA HIS A 84 -4.56 5.00 8.59
C HIS A 84 -5.31 3.66 8.69
N ASN A 85 -6.63 3.72 8.85
CA ASN A 85 -7.49 2.55 9.11
C ASN A 85 -8.60 2.34 8.07
N THR A 86 -8.58 3.08 6.96
CA THR A 86 -9.60 3.02 5.90
C THR A 86 -9.12 2.33 4.62
N GLY A 87 -7.91 1.75 4.61
CA GLY A 87 -7.31 1.18 3.40
C GLY A 87 -8.01 -0.10 2.96
N LEU A 88 -8.98 0.00 2.05
CA LEU A 88 -9.69 -1.14 1.47
C LEU A 88 -9.06 -1.53 0.13
N PHE A 89 -8.57 -2.76 0.02
CA PHE A 89 -7.92 -3.26 -1.19
C PHE A 89 -8.71 -4.44 -1.76
N SER A 90 -9.32 -4.23 -2.92
CA SER A 90 -9.92 -5.32 -3.69
C SER A 90 -8.83 -6.27 -4.23
N TRP A 91 -9.14 -7.54 -4.45
CA TRP A 91 -8.20 -8.52 -5.03
C TRP A 91 -7.62 -8.05 -6.36
N LYS A 92 -8.44 -7.40 -7.19
CA LYS A 92 -8.01 -6.74 -8.43
C LYS A 92 -6.90 -5.70 -8.20
N VAL A 93 -7.04 -4.85 -7.18
CA VAL A 93 -6.07 -3.79 -6.85
C VAL A 93 -4.78 -4.42 -6.32
N LEU A 94 -4.88 -5.44 -5.46
CA LEU A 94 -3.69 -6.14 -4.96
C LEU A 94 -2.94 -6.85 -6.08
N HIS A 95 -3.66 -7.47 -7.01
CA HIS A 95 -3.06 -8.09 -8.17
C HIS A 95 -2.37 -7.07 -9.07
N ASP A 96 -3.04 -5.96 -9.40
CA ASP A 96 -2.46 -4.88 -10.20
C ASP A 96 -1.20 -4.28 -9.56
N LEU A 97 -1.24 -4.02 -8.25
CA LEU A 97 -0.07 -3.57 -7.49
C LEU A 97 1.06 -4.59 -7.54
N ALA A 98 0.75 -5.89 -7.42
CA ALA A 98 1.73 -6.96 -7.44
C ALA A 98 2.41 -7.11 -8.81
N THR A 99 1.64 -7.04 -9.90
CA THR A 99 2.15 -7.19 -11.28
C THR A 99 2.89 -5.95 -11.78
N ASN A 100 2.43 -4.75 -11.40
CA ASN A 100 2.98 -3.49 -11.87
C ASN A 100 3.90 -2.82 -10.84
N GLN A 101 4.39 -3.58 -9.86
CA GLN A 101 5.11 -3.01 -8.71
C GLN A 101 6.31 -2.15 -9.08
N VAL A 102 7.05 -2.53 -10.13
CA VAL A 102 8.27 -1.83 -10.55
C VAL A 102 7.92 -0.46 -11.12
N ASP A 103 7.04 -0.41 -12.12
CA ASP A 103 6.59 0.83 -12.76
C ASP A 103 5.94 1.79 -11.76
N LEU A 104 5.01 1.27 -10.95
CA LEU A 104 4.35 2.05 -9.92
C LEU A 104 5.36 2.60 -8.90
N TRP A 105 6.37 1.80 -8.53
CA TRP A 105 7.40 2.27 -7.60
C TRP A 105 8.26 3.38 -8.22
N GLU A 106 8.68 3.23 -9.47
CA GLU A 106 9.44 4.25 -10.19
C GLU A 106 8.65 5.55 -10.35
N ASN A 107 7.38 5.47 -10.69
CA ASN A 107 6.48 6.61 -10.76
C ASN A 107 6.35 7.32 -9.39
N TYR A 108 6.21 6.57 -8.30
CA TYR A 108 6.17 7.13 -6.95
C TYR A 108 7.48 7.88 -6.62
N LEU A 109 8.65 7.30 -6.91
CA LEU A 109 9.95 7.95 -6.71
C LEU A 109 10.12 9.21 -7.58
N ALA A 110 9.60 9.21 -8.81
CA ALA A 110 9.60 10.39 -9.68
C ALA A 110 8.74 11.52 -9.09
N ARG A 111 7.55 11.19 -8.58
CA ARG A 111 6.65 12.16 -7.90
C ARG A 111 7.29 12.74 -6.64
N LEU A 112 7.97 11.93 -5.83
CA LEU A 112 8.73 12.40 -4.67
C LEU A 112 9.80 13.42 -5.06
N ARG A 113 10.59 13.11 -6.10
CA ARG A 113 11.64 14.02 -6.61
C ARG A 113 11.06 15.34 -7.12
N ALA A 114 9.98 15.28 -7.91
CA ALA A 114 9.31 16.47 -8.42
C ALA A 114 8.75 17.36 -7.30
N ALA A 115 8.22 16.75 -6.24
CA ALA A 115 7.69 17.44 -5.07
C ALA A 115 8.76 17.85 -4.05
N LYS A 116 10.05 17.53 -4.27
CA LYS A 116 11.15 17.69 -3.29
C LYS A 116 10.81 17.08 -1.92
N ALA A 117 10.09 15.96 -1.92
CA ALA A 117 9.67 15.26 -0.71
C ALA A 117 10.54 14.02 -0.45
N SER A 118 10.45 13.46 0.75
CA SER A 118 11.21 12.27 1.15
C SER A 118 10.33 11.09 1.51
N ARG A 119 10.86 9.88 1.32
CA ARG A 119 10.28 8.65 1.85
C ARG A 119 10.55 8.48 3.34
N GLU A 120 11.64 9.07 3.84
CA GLU A 120 12.16 8.83 5.18
C GLU A 120 11.25 9.45 6.23
N PRO A 121 11.09 8.82 7.40
CA PRO A 121 10.28 9.43 8.45
C PRO A 121 10.86 10.81 8.82
N LEU A 122 9.98 11.75 9.16
CA LEU A 122 10.40 12.99 9.78
C LEU A 122 11.06 12.64 11.11
N ILE A 123 12.36 12.90 11.21
CA ILE A 123 13.09 12.79 12.48
C ILE A 123 12.69 14.04 13.26
N ASP A 124 11.89 13.88 14.32
CA ASP A 124 11.65 14.96 15.27
C ASP A 124 12.97 15.22 15.99
N MET A 125 13.73 16.20 15.48
CA MET A 125 14.94 16.65 16.15
C MET A 125 14.49 17.58 17.26
N ALA A 126 14.08 17.00 18.39
CA ALA A 126 13.86 17.71 19.64
C ALA A 126 15.20 18.30 20.11
N VAL A 127 15.64 19.39 19.48
CA VAL A 127 16.71 20.24 19.96
C VAL A 127 16.19 20.88 21.24
N LYS A 128 16.45 20.21 22.37
CA LYS A 128 16.32 20.82 23.69
C LYS A 128 17.39 21.90 23.76
N TYR A 129 17.02 23.15 23.50
CA TYR A 129 17.84 24.29 23.90
C TYR A 129 17.88 24.29 25.43
N HIS A 130 18.99 23.82 26.00
CA HIS A 130 19.30 24.10 27.40
C HIS A 130 19.82 25.54 27.45
N THR A 131 19.07 26.41 28.14
CA THR A 131 19.56 27.72 28.61
C THR A 131 20.20 27.52 29.97
#